data_AF-A0A7C3XHX9-F1
#
_entry.id   AF-A0A7C3XHX9-F1
#
_cell.length_a   1.000
_cell.length_b   1.000
_cell.length_c   1.000
_cell.angle_alpha   90.00
_cell.angle_beta   90.00
_cell.angle_gamma   90.00
#
_symmetry.space_group_name_H-M   'P 1'
#
loop_
_entity.id
_entity.type
_entity.pdbx_description
1 polymer ?
#
loop_
_entity_poly.entity_id
_entity_poly.type
_entity_poly.pdbx_seq_one_letter_code
_entity_poly.pdbx_strand_id
1 'polypeptide(L)'
;ECKGYRHCLWVCPLGAPQFNPAEGKMTKCVLCYQRVEQGKLPACVATCHPKALKFGTTEELSTYVREKAARRAQRASFYIIGLR
;
A
#
# COMPACT_ATOMS: atom_id res chain seq x y z
N GLU A 1 8.16 10.29 20.92
CA GLU A 1 7.59 11.65 20.71
C GLU A 1 8.29 12.33 19.53
N CYS A 2 7.60 13.13 18.71
CA CYS A 2 8.22 13.84 17.58
C CYS A 2 8.74 15.22 18.02
N LYS A 3 10.04 15.48 17.84
CA LYS A 3 10.70 16.76 18.18
C LYS A 3 11.04 17.63 16.96
N GLY A 4 10.63 17.23 15.76
CA GLY A 4 10.79 18.05 14.55
C GLY A 4 12.20 18.08 13.93
N TYR A 5 13.17 17.27 14.40
CA TYR A 5 14.54 17.23 13.87
C TYR A 5 14.68 16.71 12.42
N ARG A 6 13.62 16.14 11.84
CA ARG A 6 13.56 15.65 10.46
C ARG A 6 14.56 14.53 10.10
N HIS A 7 15.28 13.93 11.05
CA HIS A 7 16.16 12.79 10.77
C HIS A 7 15.45 11.59 10.13
N CYS A 8 14.19 11.36 10.49
CA CYS A 8 13.39 10.28 9.89
C CYS A 8 13.13 10.47 8.38
N LEU A 9 13.18 11.70 7.86
CA LEU A 9 13.09 11.95 6.42
C LEU A 9 14.36 11.44 5.72
N TRP A 10 15.53 11.70 6.29
CA TRP A 10 16.83 11.32 5.72
C TRP A 10 17.09 9.81 5.75
N VAL A 11 16.68 9.13 6.81
CA VAL A 11 16.93 7.69 6.98
C VAL A 11 15.97 6.84 6.14
N CYS A 12 14.78 7.34 5.81
CA CYS A 12 13.79 6.56 5.08
C CYS A 12 14.12 6.51 3.58
N PRO A 13 14.44 5.35 2.99
CA PRO A 13 14.77 5.25 1.57
C PRO A 13 13.58 5.58 0.66
N LEU A 14 12.35 5.49 1.20
CA LEU A 14 11.12 5.77 0.47
C LEU A 14 10.67 7.23 0.61
N GLY A 15 11.33 8.04 1.44
CA GLY A 15 10.90 9.42 1.71
C GLY A 15 9.48 9.53 2.27
N ALA A 16 8.97 8.49 2.92
CA ALA A 16 7.56 8.43 3.34
C ALA A 16 7.18 9.44 4.45
N PRO A 17 8.04 9.74 5.44
CA PRO A 17 7.74 10.77 6.43
C PRO A 17 7.88 12.18 5.84
N GLN A 18 6.90 13.05 6.09
CA GLN A 18 6.88 14.43 5.60
C GLN A 18 6.69 15.42 6.75
N PHE A 19 7.38 16.58 6.69
CA PHE A 19 7.32 17.59 7.75
C PHE A 19 6.11 18.50 7.58
N ASN A 20 5.27 18.60 8.61
CA ASN A 20 4.19 19.58 8.67
C ASN A 20 4.70 20.84 9.39
N PRO A 21 4.88 21.98 8.69
CA PRO A 21 5.38 23.21 9.31
C PRO A 21 4.38 23.85 10.28
N ALA A 22 3.08 23.64 10.10
CA ALA A 22 2.07 24.19 10.99
C ALA A 22 2.07 23.52 12.38
N GLU A 23 2.32 22.20 12.41
CA GLU A 23 2.35 21.44 13.66
C GLU A 23 3.77 21.26 14.23
N GLY A 24 4.80 21.64 13.47
CA GLY A 24 6.20 21.42 13.84
C GLY A 24 6.59 19.94 13.94
N LYS A 25 5.81 19.04 13.33
CA LYS A 25 5.91 17.59 13.50
C LYS A 25 6.00 16.87 12.16
N MET A 26 6.61 15.69 12.20
CA MET A 26 6.64 14.76 11.07
C MET A 26 5.34 13.96 11.04
N THR A 27 4.76 13.82 9.85
CA THR A 27 3.57 13.04 9.59
C THR A 27 3.88 11.96 8.55
N LYS A 28 3.15 10.85 8.58
CA LYS A 28 3.25 9.77 7.59
C LYS A 28 1.93 9.01 7.52
N CYS A 29 1.78 8.14 6.53
CA CYS A 29 0.66 7.19 6.52
C CYS A 29 0.67 6.33 7.80
N VAL A 30 -0.47 6.31 8.49
CA VAL A 30 -0.70 5.52 9.71
C VAL A 30 -1.57 4.29 9.45
N LEU A 31 -1.70 3.91 8.18
CA LEU A 31 -2.53 2.78 7.74
C LEU A 31 -3.99 2.85 8.22
N CYS A 32 -4.49 4.07 8.47
CA CYS A 32 -5.80 4.31 9.04
C CYS A 32 -6.08 3.50 10.34
N TYR A 33 -5.12 3.40 11.26
CA TYR A 33 -5.23 2.55 12.47
C TYR A 33 -6.59 2.62 13.17
N GLN A 34 -7.15 3.83 13.38
CA GLN A 34 -8.46 4.04 14.02
C GLN A 34 -9.62 3.36 13.28
N ARG A 35 -9.55 3.28 11.95
CA ARG A 35 -10.56 2.58 11.13
C ARG A 35 -10.35 1.08 11.20
N VAL A 36 -9.10 0.64 11.11
CA VAL A 36 -8.74 -0.78 11.13
C VAL A 36 -9.12 -1.43 12.46
N GLU A 37 -8.91 -0.74 13.59
CA GLU A 37 -9.35 -1.19 14.91
C GLU A 37 -10.88 -1.37 15.02
N GLN A 38 -11.65 -0.63 14.23
CA GLN A 38 -13.10 -0.77 14.13
C GLN A 38 -13.53 -1.80 13.08
N GLY A 39 -12.61 -2.61 12.54
CA GLY A 39 -12.89 -3.58 11.48
C GLY A 39 -13.20 -2.94 10.11
N LYS A 40 -12.93 -1.65 9.93
CA LYS A 40 -13.17 -0.94 8.66
C LYS A 40 -11.90 -0.93 7.81
N LEU A 41 -12.09 -0.96 6.49
CA LEU A 41 -11.00 -0.79 5.54
C LEU A 41 -10.35 0.61 5.65
N PRO A 42 -9.04 0.73 5.35
CA PRO A 42 -8.39 2.03 5.18
C PRO A 42 -9.11 2.88 4.13
N ALA A 43 -9.14 4.19 4.33
CA ALA A 43 -9.93 5.10 3.49
C ALA A 43 -9.56 5.01 2.00
N CYS A 44 -8.26 4.99 1.68
CA CYS A 44 -7.79 4.87 0.30
C CYS A 44 -8.21 3.54 -0.36
N VAL A 45 -8.27 2.44 0.40
CA VAL A 45 -8.68 1.13 -0.08
C VAL A 45 -10.19 1.09 -0.32
N ALA A 46 -10.97 1.63 0.62
CA ALA A 46 -12.43 1.68 0.53
C ALA A 46 -12.92 2.50 -0.67
N THR A 47 -12.27 3.62 -0.97
CA THR A 47 -12.66 4.52 -2.07
C THR A 47 -12.18 4.04 -3.45
N CYS A 48 -11.32 3.02 -3.52
CA CYS A 48 -10.73 2.58 -4.79
C CYS A 48 -11.78 1.89 -5.70
N HIS A 49 -12.43 2.67 -6.57
CA HIS A 49 -13.45 2.19 -7.51
C HIS A 49 -13.00 1.01 -8.39
N PRO A 50 -11.81 1.03 -9.05
CA PRO A 50 -11.35 -0.12 -9.84
C PRO A 50 -10.85 -1.28 -8.98
N LYS A 51 -10.87 -1.16 -7.64
CA LYS A 51 -10.38 -2.16 -6.68
C LYS A 51 -8.92 -2.56 -6.94
N ALA A 52 -8.09 -1.58 -7.33
CA ALA A 52 -6.66 -1.76 -7.56
C ALA A 52 -5.89 -2.02 -6.26
N LEU A 53 -6.31 -1.38 -5.16
CA LEU A 53 -5.74 -1.56 -3.83
C LEU A 53 -6.38 -2.77 -3.13
N LYS A 54 -5.58 -3.50 -2.36
CA LYS A 54 -6.00 -4.63 -1.50
C LYS A 54 -5.46 -4.41 -0.09
N PHE A 55 -6.20 -4.92 0.89
CA PHE A 55 -5.86 -4.85 2.31
C PHE A 55 -6.20 -6.19 2.94
N GLY A 56 -5.32 -6.70 3.80
CA GLY A 56 -5.40 -8.02 4.40
C GLY A 56 -4.09 -8.35 5.10
N THR A 57 -3.95 -9.58 5.58
CA THR A 57 -2.69 -10.04 6.19
C THR A 57 -1.59 -10.21 5.13
N THR A 58 -0.34 -10.30 5.59
CA THR A 58 0.80 -10.56 4.72
C THR A 58 0.65 -11.88 3.95
N GLU A 59 0.04 -12.89 4.56
CA GLU A 59 -0.15 -14.22 3.97
C GLU A 59 -1.24 -14.19 2.89
N GLU A 60 -2.36 -13.53 3.17
CA GLU A 60 -3.47 -13.35 2.23
C GLU A 60 -3.01 -12.59 0.98
N LEU A 61 -2.31 -11.46 1.19
CA LEU A 61 -1.82 -10.63 0.10
C LEU A 61 -0.71 -11.32 -0.70
N SER A 62 0.17 -12.07 -0.05
CA SER A 62 1.22 -12.83 -0.75
C SER A 62 0.62 -13.90 -1.66
N THR A 63 -0.38 -14.63 -1.16
CA THR A 63 -1.11 -15.63 -1.97
C THR A 63 -1.81 -14.97 -3.15
N TYR A 64 -2.54 -13.88 -2.91
CA TYR A 64 -3.21 -13.11 -3.97
C TYR A 64 -2.23 -12.64 -5.07
N VAL A 65 -1.06 -12.13 -4.69
CA VAL A 65 -0.04 -11.66 -5.65
C VAL A 65 0.51 -12.82 -6.48
N ARG A 66 0.80 -13.97 -5.86
CA ARG A 66 1.29 -15.17 -6.56
C ARG A 66 0.27 -15.68 -7.57
N GLU A 67 -1.00 -15.80 -7.18
CA GLU A 67 -2.07 -16.21 -8.08
C GLU A 67 -2.27 -15.22 -9.24
N LYS A 68 -2.23 -13.91 -8.95
CA LYS A 68 -2.34 -12.87 -9.97
C LYS A 68 -1.18 -12.93 -10.97
N ALA A 69 0.04 -13.22 -10.51
CA ALA A 69 1.20 -13.42 -11.37
C ALA A 69 1.03 -14.66 -12.25
N ALA A 70 0.56 -15.78 -11.69
CA ALA A 70 0.28 -17.01 -12.45
C ALA A 70 -0.75 -16.78 -13.56
N ARG A 71 -1.86 -16.09 -13.25
CA ARG A 71 -2.89 -15.73 -14.25
C ARG A 71 -2.34 -14.83 -15.36
N ARG A 72 -1.45 -13.88 -15.02
CA ARG A 72 -0.79 -13.02 -16.01
C ARG A 72 0.14 -13.81 -16.93
N ALA A 73 0.92 -14.76 -16.37
CA ALA A 73 1.80 -15.62 -17.14
C ALA A 73 1.02 -16.53 -18.12
N GLN A 74 -0.09 -17.12 -17.67
CA GLN A 74 -0.98 -17.91 -18.54
C GLN A 74 -1.55 -17.07 -19.68
N ARG A 75 -2.02 -15.85 -19.38
CA ARG A 75 -2.56 -14.94 -20.39
C ARG A 75 -1.50 -14.47 -21.39
N ALA A 76 -0.25 -14.26 -20.94
CA ALA A 76 0.87 -13.97 -21.82
C ALA A 76 1.24 -15.16 -22.70
N SER A 77 1.21 -16.39 -22.16
CA SER A 77 1.44 -17.62 -22.92
C SER A 77 0.44 -17.78 -24.07
N PHE A 78 -0.83 -17.44 -23.86
CA PHE A 78 -1.85 -17.44 -24.91
C PHE A 78 -1.57 -16.43 -26.03
N TYR A 79 -0.96 -15.28 -25.70
CA TYR A 79 -0.54 -14.28 -26.69
C TYR A 79 0.70 -14.73 -27.47
N ILE A 80 1.64 -15.42 -26.82
CA ILE A 80 2.86 -15.97 -27.45
C ILE A 80 2.53 -17.11 -28.42
N ILE A 81 1.56 -17.96 -28.08
CA ILE A 81 1.15 -19.10 -28.91
C ILE A 81 0.20 -18.68 -30.06
N GLY A 82 -0.17 -17.38 -30.14
CA GLY A 82 -0.95 -16.85 -31.25
C GLY A 82 -2.42 -17.28 -31.28
N LEU A 83 -2.96 -17.78 -30.17
CA LEU A 83 -4.34 -18.28 -30.07
C LEU A 83 -5.37 -17.17 -29.78
N ARG A 84 -5.22 -15.97 -30.34
CA ARG A 84 -6.24 -14.90 -30.23
C ARG A 84 -7.05 -14.76 -31.49
#